data_AF-A0A7L2PMX7-F1
#
_entry.id   AF-A0A7L2PMX7-F1
#
_cell.length_a   1.000
_cell.length_b   1.000
_cell.length_c   1.000
_cell.angle_alpha   90.00
_cell.angle_beta   90.00
_cell.angle_gamma   90.00
#
_symmetry.space_group_name_H-M   'P 1'
#
loop_
_entity.id
_entity.type
_entity.pdbx_description
1 polymer ?
#
loop_
_entity_poly.entity_id
_entity_poly.type
_entity_poly.pdbx_seq_one_letter_code
_entity_poly.pdbx_strand_id
1 'polypeptide(L)'
;LLLNSFMFSFFSDVAPLIEFLKTIQDGTIVLMATYDDGATKLNEEARRLIAELGSTSITNLGFRDNWVFCGGKGIKTKSPFEQ
;
A
#
# COMPACT_ATOMS: atom_id res chain seq x y z
N LEU A 1 6.62 -5.43 19.33
CA LEU A 1 6.32 -5.20 17.91
C LEU A 1 5.34 -6.28 17.47
N LEU A 2 4.11 -5.93 17.09
CA LEU A 2 3.20 -6.88 16.43
C LEU A 2 3.56 -6.86 14.93
N LEU A 3 4.05 -7.98 14.41
CA LEU A 3 4.20 -8.18 12.97
C LEU A 3 2.95 -8.91 12.48
N ASN A 4 2.24 -8.30 11.53
CA ASN A 4 1.17 -8.97 10.79
C ASN A 4 1.58 -9.03 9.31
N SER A 5 1.25 -10.13 8.64
CA SER A 5 1.49 -10.31 7.20
C SER A 5 0.17 -10.68 6.53
N PHE A 6 -0.15 -9.99 5.44
CA PHE A 6 -1.36 -10.21 4.65
C PHE A 6 -1.01 -10.15 3.17
N MET A 7 -1.70 -10.95 2.36
CA MET A 7 -1.68 -10.87 0.91
C MET A 7 -3.10 -10.56 0.44
N PHE A 8 -3.25 -9.48 -0.31
CA PHE A 8 -4.52 -9.09 -0.91
C PHE A 8 -4.49 -9.44 -2.40
N SER A 9 -5.39 -10.32 -2.83
CA SER A 9 -5.51 -10.66 -4.24
C SER A 9 -6.30 -9.58 -4.97
N PHE A 10 -5.71 -9.02 -6.01
CA PHE A 10 -6.36 -8.02 -6.87
C PHE A 10 -7.19 -8.67 -8.01
N PHE A 11 -7.43 -9.98 -7.94
CA PHE A 11 -8.50 -10.61 -8.72
C PHE A 11 -9.88 -10.39 -8.07
N SER A 12 -9.92 -10.08 -6.77
CA SER A 12 -11.13 -9.90 -5.96
C SER A 12 -11.39 -8.42 -5.61
N ASP A 13 -12.32 -8.18 -4.68
CA ASP A 13 -12.70 -6.86 -4.18
C ASP A 13 -11.54 -6.16 -3.42
N VAL A 14 -11.48 -4.83 -3.53
CA VAL A 14 -10.49 -3.96 -2.87
C VAL A 14 -10.87 -3.61 -1.42
N ALA A 15 -12.13 -3.82 -1.03
CA ALA A 15 -12.62 -3.48 0.30
C ALA A 15 -11.78 -4.04 1.46
N PRO A 16 -11.34 -5.32 1.47
CA PRO A 16 -10.51 -5.85 2.56
C PRO A 16 -9.16 -5.13 2.73
N LEU A 17 -8.56 -4.68 1.63
CA LEU A 17 -7.32 -3.88 1.67
C LEU A 17 -7.59 -2.52 2.33
N ILE A 18 -8.67 -1.85 1.93
CA ILE A 18 -9.04 -0.54 2.49
C ILE A 18 -9.33 -0.64 3.98
N GLU A 19 -10.09 -1.66 4.39
CA GLU A 19 -10.38 -1.92 5.80
C GLU A 19 -9.08 -2.14 6.59
N PHE A 20 -8.19 -2.99 6.08
CA PHE A 20 -6.88 -3.22 6.70
C PHE A 20 -6.06 -1.92 6.84
N LEU A 21 -5.93 -1.13 5.77
CA LEU A 21 -5.18 0.13 5.76
C LEU A 21 -5.68 1.13 6.83
N LYS A 22 -6.99 1.15 7.09
CA LYS A 22 -7.61 1.99 8.12
C LYS A 22 -7.30 1.54 9.55
N THR A 23 -6.95 0.27 9.75
CA THR A 23 -6.59 -0.26 11.09
C THR A 23 -5.14 0.02 11.50
N ILE A 24 -4.28 0.41 10.55
CA ILE A 24 -2.85 0.64 10.80
C ILE A 24 -2.68 1.82 11.76
N GLN A 25 -2.01 1.58 12.89
CA GLN A 25 -1.75 2.56 13.93
C GLN A 25 -0.55 3.45 13.58
N ASP A 26 -0.57 4.71 14.02
CA ASP A 26 0.55 5.64 13.88
C ASP A 26 1.86 5.03 14.44
N GLY A 27 2.98 5.28 13.74
CA GLY A 27 4.29 4.70 14.09
C GLY A 27 4.53 3.28 13.57
N THR A 28 3.53 2.65 12.94
CA THR A 28 3.70 1.33 12.31
C THR A 28 4.49 1.43 11.01
N ILE A 29 5.53 0.60 10.87
CA ILE A 29 6.27 0.40 9.61
C ILE A 29 5.43 -0.50 8.70
N VAL A 30 5.29 -0.11 7.43
CA VAL A 30 4.51 -0.85 6.44
C VAL A 30 5.40 -1.23 5.27
N LEU A 31 5.51 -2.53 4.98
CA LEU A 31 6.19 -3.05 3.81
C LEU A 31 5.14 -3.60 2.84
N MET A 32 5.28 -3.25 1.56
CA MET A 32 4.41 -3.70 0.48
C MET A 32 5.25 -4.14 -0.72
N ALA A 33 4.77 -5.15 -1.42
CA ALA A 33 5.34 -5.61 -2.68
C ALA A 33 4.20 -6.11 -3.57
N THR A 34 4.32 -5.92 -4.88
CA THR A 34 3.38 -6.50 -5.86
C THR A 34 3.79 -7.93 -6.25
N TYR A 35 2.80 -8.70 -6.71
CA TYR A 35 3.01 -9.99 -7.35
C TYR A 35 1.96 -10.19 -8.45
N ASP A 36 2.41 -10.49 -9.68
CA ASP A 36 1.62 -10.50 -10.93
C ASP A 36 0.96 -9.14 -11.23
N ASP A 37 -0.10 -8.77 -10.52
CA ASP A 37 -0.83 -7.52 -10.71
C ASP A 37 -1.29 -6.94 -9.37
N GLY A 38 -0.76 -5.77 -9.02
CA GLY A 38 -1.12 -5.02 -7.82
C GLY A 38 -2.03 -3.82 -8.06
N ALA A 39 -2.42 -3.54 -9.30
CA ALA A 39 -2.97 -2.23 -9.66
C ALA A 39 -4.42 -2.26 -10.14
N THR A 40 -4.85 -3.31 -10.84
CA THR A 40 -6.12 -3.32 -11.58
C THR A 40 -7.36 -3.03 -10.73
N LYS A 41 -7.35 -3.38 -9.44
CA LYS A 41 -8.47 -3.12 -8.52
C LYS A 41 -8.25 -1.95 -7.56
N LEU A 42 -7.10 -1.27 -7.63
CA LEU A 42 -6.85 -0.09 -6.81
C LEU A 42 -7.76 1.07 -7.26
N ASN A 43 -8.69 1.42 -6.38
CA ASN A 43 -9.50 2.64 -6.52
C ASN A 43 -8.79 3.86 -5.92
N GLU A 44 -9.40 5.03 -6.06
CA GLU A 44 -8.85 6.30 -5.57
C GLU A 44 -8.62 6.28 -4.04
N GLU A 45 -9.53 5.67 -3.28
CA GLU A 45 -9.40 5.58 -1.82
C GLU A 45 -8.19 4.74 -1.39
N ALA A 46 -8.02 3.55 -1.98
CA ALA A 46 -6.88 2.68 -1.69
C ALA A 46 -5.56 3.38 -2.04
N ARG A 47 -5.48 4.03 -3.21
CA ARG A 47 -4.29 4.78 -3.63
C ARG A 47 -3.98 5.93 -2.68
N ARG A 48 -5.01 6.68 -2.26
CA ARG A 48 -4.87 7.78 -1.29
C ARG A 48 -4.35 7.28 0.06
N LEU A 49 -4.93 6.19 0.59
CA LEU A 49 -4.51 5.62 1.88
C LEU A 49 -3.07 5.11 1.86
N ILE A 50 -2.63 4.50 0.76
CA ILE A 50 -1.24 4.06 0.59
C ILE A 50 -0.30 5.26 0.40
N ALA A 51 -0.74 6.31 -0.32
CA ALA A 51 0.04 7.54 -0.47
C ALA A 51 0.26 8.26 0.88
N GLU A 52 -0.71 8.22 1.79
CA GLU A 52 -0.57 8.71 3.18
C GLU A 52 0.48 7.95 4.00
N LEU A 53 0.87 6.74 3.59
CA LEU A 53 1.99 6.00 4.19
C LEU A 53 3.35 6.45 3.66
N GLY A 54 3.37 7.38 2.70
CA GLY A 54 4.57 7.98 2.11
C GLY A 54 4.87 7.56 0.67
N SER A 55 4.01 6.74 0.04
CA SER A 55 4.20 6.30 -1.35
C SER A 55 3.91 7.43 -2.35
N THR A 56 4.73 7.51 -3.38
CA THR A 56 4.56 8.40 -4.53
C THR A 56 4.21 7.66 -5.81
N SER A 57 4.65 6.41 -5.93
CA SER A 57 4.39 5.59 -7.13
C SER A 57 2.96 5.04 -7.14
N ILE A 58 2.32 4.83 -5.98
CA ILE A 58 0.98 4.21 -5.91
C ILE A 58 -0.10 5.00 -6.64
N THR A 59 0.07 6.30 -6.85
CA THR A 59 -0.90 7.12 -7.60
C THR A 59 -0.92 6.77 -9.08
N ASN A 60 0.21 6.31 -9.63
CA ASN A 60 0.40 6.00 -11.05
C ASN A 60 0.60 4.50 -11.32
N LEU A 61 0.66 3.66 -10.28
CA LEU A 61 0.90 2.23 -10.42
C LEU A 61 -0.12 1.59 -11.37
N GLY A 62 0.39 0.96 -12.43
CA GLY A 62 -0.36 0.38 -13.54
C GLY A 62 -0.36 -1.15 -13.56
N PHE A 63 -1.09 -1.72 -14.52
CA PHE A 63 -1.24 -3.16 -14.69
C PHE A 63 0.12 -3.85 -14.81
N ARG A 64 0.40 -4.76 -13.88
CA ARG A 64 1.65 -5.55 -13.76
C ARG A 64 2.94 -4.76 -13.54
N ASP A 65 2.84 -3.52 -13.06
CA ASP A 65 4.03 -2.85 -12.56
C ASP A 65 4.58 -3.59 -11.33
N ASN A 66 5.89 -3.85 -11.36
CA ASN A 66 6.60 -4.31 -10.18
C ASN A 66 6.82 -3.10 -9.28
N TRP A 67 6.47 -3.23 -8.01
CA TRP A 67 6.60 -2.16 -7.03
C TRP A 67 6.92 -2.74 -5.66
N VAL A 68 7.91 -2.14 -5.01
CA VAL A 68 8.28 -2.42 -3.62
C VAL A 68 8.33 -1.11 -2.85
N PHE A 69 7.82 -1.15 -1.63
CA PHE A 69 7.66 0.04 -0.81
C PHE A 69 7.85 -0.26 0.67
N CYS A 70 8.56 0.62 1.35
CA CYS A 70 8.63 0.66 2.80
C CYS A 70 8.26 2.06 3.27
N GLY A 71 7.16 2.20 4.00
CA GLY A 71 6.70 3.47 4.54
C GLY A 71 6.23 3.33 5.98
N GLY A 72 5.41 4.27 6.43
CA GLY A 72 4.86 4.21 7.77
C GLY A 72 3.69 5.15 8.02
N LYS A 73 2.81 4.74 8.91
CA LYS A 73 1.65 5.55 9.29
C LYS A 73 2.10 6.76 10.12
N GLY A 74 1.66 7.95 9.72
CA GLY A 74 2.01 9.21 10.37
C GLY A 74 3.26 9.89 9.79
N ILE A 75 3.89 9.31 8.75
CA ILE A 75 5.00 9.95 8.04
C ILE A 75 4.59 11.33 7.51
N LYS A 76 5.50 12.30 7.56
CA LYS A 76 5.27 13.69 7.10
C LYS A 76 6.02 14.02 5.81
N THR A 77 6.68 13.03 5.24
CA THR A 77 7.50 13.14 4.03
C THR A 77 7.16 12.00 3.08
N LYS A 78 7.67 12.09 1.86
CA LYS A 78 7.77 10.93 0.96
C LYS A 78 8.71 9.90 1.58
N SER A 79 8.44 8.62 1.37
CA SER A 79 9.37 7.59 1.77
C SER A 79 10.62 7.62 0.88
N PRO A 80 11.84 7.48 1.45
CA PRO A 80 13.05 7.28 0.65
C PRO A 80 13.20 5.83 0.16
N PHE A 81 12.27 4.92 0.51
CA PHE A 81 12.34 3.49 0.21
C PHE A 81 11.16 3.05 -0.67
N GLU A 82 11.27 3.33 -1.97
CA GLU A 82 10.26 2.99 -2.98
C GLU A 82 10.93 2.77 -4.34
N GLN A 83 10.60 1.69 -5.03
CA GLN A 83 11.07 1.33 -6.39
C GLN A 83 9.95 0.64 -7.18
#